data_AF-A0A9X2B3Z0-F1
#
_entry.id   AF-A0A9X2B3Z0-F1
#
_cell.length_a   1.000
_cell.length_b   1.000
_cell.length_c   1.000
_cell.angle_alpha   90.00
_cell.angle_beta   90.00
_cell.angle_gamma   90.00
#
_symmetry.space_group_name_H-M   'P 1'
#
loop_
_entity.id
_entity.type
_entity.pdbx_description
1 polymer ?
#
loop_
_entity_poly.entity_id
_entity_poly.type
_entity_poly.pdbx_seq_one_letter_code
_entity_poly.pdbx_strand_id
1 'polypeptide(L)'
;MWIKIILWIVLIGLLILGRYASSRSSWGWGGIIPVVVLISSIVVFMNFDLSVTYKNIAPYAMYLLIHLIIWVEGRTAYRKRQQKELDKMNALDIR
;
A
#
# COMPACT_ATOMS: atom_id res chain seq x y z
N MET A 1 -21.99 16.52 5.14
CA MET A 1 -21.07 16.24 6.25
C MET A 1 -20.76 14.74 6.36
N TRP A 2 -21.78 13.88 6.41
CA TRP A 2 -21.65 12.41 6.49
C TRP A 2 -20.83 11.75 5.36
N ILE A 3 -21.02 12.18 4.10
CA ILE A 3 -20.28 11.64 2.94
C ILE A 3 -18.76 11.81 3.09
N LYS A 4 -18.32 12.96 3.61
CA LYS A 4 -16.89 13.22 3.83
C LYS A 4 -16.31 12.30 4.91
N ILE A 5 -17.09 12.02 5.96
CA ILE A 5 -16.67 11.12 7.05
C ILE A 5 -16.53 9.69 6.53
N ILE A 6 -17.49 9.21 5.73
CA ILE A 6 -17.44 7.88 5.12
C ILE A 6 -16.20 7.73 4.22
N LEU A 7 -15.89 8.75 3.41
CA LEU A 7 -14.68 8.77 2.57
C LEU A 7 -13.40 8.64 3.39
N TRP A 8 -13.28 9.38 4.49
CA TRP A 8 -12.11 9.27 5.39
C TRP A 8 -11.98 7.88 6.02
N ILE A 9 -13.09 7.27 6.44
CA ILE A 9 -13.09 5.91 7.00
C ILE A 9 -12.60 4.91 5.96
N VAL A 10 -13.07 5.00 4.71
CA VAL A 10 -12.63 4.13 3.62
C VAL A 10 -11.13 4.30 3.34
N LEU A 11 -10.64 5.54 3.28
CA LEU A 11 -9.22 5.83 3.06
C LEU A 11 -8.33 5.23 4.16
N ILE A 12 -8.73 5.36 5.43
CA ILE A 12 -8.01 4.79 6.57
C ILE A 12 -8.09 3.26 6.55
N GLY A 13 -9.26 2.69 6.24
CA GLY A 13 -9.44 1.25 6.12
C GLY A 13 -8.52 0.63 5.06
N LEU A 14 -8.39 1.28 3.90
CA LEU A 14 -7.47 0.86 2.84
C LEU A 14 -6.00 0.90 3.28
N LEU A 15 -5.59 1.91 4.05
CA LEU A 15 -4.23 1.97 4.61
C LEU A 15 -3.94 0.81 5.57
N ILE A 16 -4.90 0.50 6.45
CA ILE A 16 -4.76 -0.61 7.42
C ILE A 16 -4.71 -1.95 6.70
N LEU A 17 -5.61 -2.17 5.73
CA LEU A 17 -5.61 -3.36 4.89
C LEU A 17 -4.32 -3.49 4.07
N GLY A 18 -3.82 -2.37 3.52
CA GLY A 18 -2.54 -2.26 2.83
C GLY A 18 -1.39 -2.75 3.69
N ARG A 19 -1.29 -2.23 4.90
CA ARG A 19 -0.25 -2.61 5.86
C ARG A 19 -0.36 -4.08 6.27
N TYR A 20 -1.57 -4.55 6.56
CA TYR A 20 -1.81 -5.94 6.95
C TYR A 20 -1.45 -6.91 5.81
N ALA A 21 -1.95 -6.66 4.60
CA ALA A 21 -1.70 -7.48 3.42
C ALA A 21 -0.22 -7.50 3.02
N SER A 22 0.47 -6.36 3.13
CA SER A 22 1.90 -6.23 2.80
C SER A 22 2.82 -7.00 3.77
N SER A 23 2.34 -7.27 4.99
CA SER A 23 3.09 -8.02 6.01
C SER A 23 3.02 -9.54 5.85
N ARG A 24 2.14 -10.04 4.97
CA ARG A 24 1.95 -11.47 4.70
C ARG A 24 2.89 -11.95 3.57
N SER A 25 3.05 -13.28 3.51
CA SER A 25 4.02 -13.94 2.61
C SER A 25 3.83 -13.59 1.14
N SER A 26 2.58 -13.49 0.71
CA SER A 26 2.21 -13.31 -0.69
C SER A 26 2.42 -11.86 -1.14
N TRP A 27 3.43 -11.67 -2.01
CA TRP A 27 3.82 -10.36 -2.57
C TRP A 27 2.67 -9.60 -3.24
N GLY A 28 1.77 -10.33 -3.90
CA GLY A 28 0.66 -9.76 -4.66
C GLY A 28 -0.38 -9.05 -3.79
N TRP A 29 -0.63 -9.49 -2.56
CA TRP A 29 -1.73 -8.92 -1.76
C TRP A 29 -1.44 -7.51 -1.25
N GLY A 30 -0.16 -7.20 -0.99
CA GLY A 30 0.25 -5.83 -0.69
C GLY A 30 0.34 -4.92 -1.92
N GLY A 31 0.69 -5.48 -3.08
CA GLY A 31 0.89 -4.71 -4.33
C GLY A 31 -0.41 -4.39 -5.08
N ILE A 32 -1.46 -5.19 -4.86
CA ILE A 32 -2.81 -4.94 -5.40
C ILE A 32 -3.35 -3.58 -4.95
N ILE A 33 -3.05 -3.15 -3.73
CA ILE A 33 -3.65 -1.94 -3.17
C ILE A 33 -3.13 -0.67 -3.86
N PRO A 34 -1.82 -0.45 -4.05
CA PRO A 34 -1.32 0.62 -4.91
C PRO A 34 -1.91 0.61 -6.32
N VAL A 35 -2.11 -0.56 -6.92
CA VAL A 35 -2.69 -0.69 -8.28
C VAL A 35 -4.17 -0.27 -8.29
N VAL A 36 -4.96 -0.68 -7.31
CA VAL A 36 -6.36 -0.27 -7.16
C VAL A 36 -6.46 1.24 -6.94
N VAL A 37 -5.57 1.83 -6.14
CA VAL A 37 -5.49 3.28 -5.94
C VAL A 37 -5.17 4.00 -7.26
N LEU A 38 -4.23 3.47 -8.06
CA LEU A 38 -3.91 4.03 -9.36
C LEU A 38 -5.12 3.97 -10.32
N ILE A 39 -5.77 2.82 -10.46
CA ILE A 39 -6.92 2.64 -11.35
C ILE A 39 -8.08 3.56 -10.93
N SER A 40 -8.39 3.61 -9.63
CA SER A 40 -9.46 4.47 -9.13
C SER A 40 -9.19 5.95 -9.40
N SER A 41 -7.93 6.41 -9.25
CA SER A 41 -7.58 7.80 -9.60
C SER A 41 -7.79 8.09 -11.08
N ILE A 42 -7.42 7.18 -11.98
CA ILE A 42 -7.65 7.33 -13.43
C ILE A 42 -9.14 7.43 -13.74
N VAL A 43 -9.96 6.54 -13.16
CA VAL A 43 -11.42 6.54 -13.35
C VAL A 43 -12.03 7.86 -12.87
N VAL A 44 -11.58 8.40 -11.73
CA VAL A 44 -12.05 9.70 -11.22
C VAL A 44 -11.66 10.83 -12.18
N PHE A 45 -10.43 10.85 -12.68
CA PHE A 45 -10.01 11.87 -13.65
C PHE A 45 -10.85 11.84 -14.93
N MET A 46 -11.19 10.65 -15.44
CA MET A 46 -12.01 10.49 -16.64
C MET A 46 -13.48 10.87 -16.43
N ASN A 47 -14.08 10.55 -15.29
CA ASN A 47 -15.52 10.76 -15.05
C ASN A 47 -15.86 12.17 -14.54
N PHE A 48 -14.92 12.85 -13.89
CA PHE A 48 -15.15 14.17 -13.30
C PHE A 48 -14.52 15.32 -14.11
N ASP A 49 -14.03 15.01 -15.32
CA ASP A 49 -13.43 15.97 -16.27
C ASP A 49 -12.39 16.88 -15.59
N LEU A 50 -11.61 16.28 -14.68
CA LEU A 50 -10.63 17.00 -13.90
C LEU A 50 -9.48 17.39 -14.82
N SER A 51 -9.21 18.70 -14.92
CA SER A 51 -8.05 19.17 -15.66
C SER A 51 -6.77 18.53 -15.11
N VAL A 52 -5.91 18.07 -16.01
CA VAL A 52 -4.60 17.44 -15.74
C VAL A 52 -3.62 18.52 -15.29
N THR A 53 -3.90 19.13 -14.14
CA THR A 53 -3.14 20.24 -13.57
C THR A 53 -2.41 19.78 -12.32
N TYR A 54 -1.25 20.39 -12.07
CA TYR A 54 -0.61 20.59 -10.77
C TYR A 54 -1.45 20.14 -9.56
N LYS A 55 -2.36 21.05 -9.26
CA LYS A 55 -3.24 21.07 -8.09
C LYS A 55 -4.16 19.85 -7.98
N ASN A 56 -4.56 19.27 -9.11
CA ASN A 56 -5.48 18.15 -9.14
C ASN A 56 -4.75 16.82 -9.02
N ILE A 57 -3.56 16.68 -9.62
CA ILE A 57 -2.79 15.41 -9.66
C ILE A 57 -2.00 15.19 -8.38
N ALA A 58 -1.39 16.25 -7.84
CA ALA A 58 -0.53 16.20 -6.67
C ALA A 58 -1.10 15.38 -5.48
N PRO A 59 -2.37 15.57 -5.05
CA PRO A 59 -2.92 14.79 -3.94
C PRO A 59 -3.04 13.29 -4.24
N TYR A 60 -3.42 12.89 -5.46
CA TYR A 60 -3.51 11.47 -5.83
C TYR A 60 -2.12 10.83 -5.94
N ALA A 61 -1.16 11.55 -6.52
CA ALA A 61 0.22 11.10 -6.60
C ALA A 61 0.81 10.91 -5.19
N MET A 62 0.58 11.86 -4.28
CA MET A 62 1.00 11.75 -2.89
C MET A 62 0.35 10.56 -2.18
N TYR A 63 -0.95 10.35 -2.38
CA TYR A 63 -1.67 9.22 -1.80
C TYR A 63 -1.16 7.86 -2.31
N LEU A 64 -0.83 7.77 -3.60
CA LEU A 64 -0.22 6.59 -4.20
C LEU A 64 1.18 6.33 -3.64
N LEU A 65 2.02 7.37 -3.50
CA LEU A 65 3.35 7.26 -2.91
C LEU A 65 3.32 6.69 -1.49
N ILE A 66 2.37 7.14 -0.66
CA ILE A 66 2.18 6.61 0.70
C ILE A 66 1.89 5.10 0.66
N HIS A 67 1.01 4.65 -0.24
CA HIS A 67 0.69 3.22 -0.39
C HIS A 67 1.90 2.40 -0.86
N LEU A 68 2.69 2.95 -1.78
CA LEU A 68 3.92 2.30 -2.25
C LEU A 68 4.96 2.17 -1.13
N ILE A 69 5.16 3.21 -0.32
CA ILE A 69 6.07 3.18 0.84
C ILE A 69 5.63 2.10 1.83
N ILE A 70 4.35 2.09 2.20
CA ILE A 70 3.79 1.08 3.13
C ILE A 70 4.02 -0.34 2.61
N TRP A 71 3.85 -0.54 1.31
CA TRP A 71 4.08 -1.84 0.70
C TRP A 71 5.56 -2.25 0.74
N VAL A 72 6.47 -1.35 0.34
CA VAL A 72 7.92 -1.60 0.35
C VAL A 72 8.42 -1.87 1.76
N GLU A 73 7.99 -1.09 2.75
CA GLU A 73 8.32 -1.32 4.16
C GLU A 73 7.82 -2.68 4.66
N GLY A 74 6.55 -3.02 4.38
CA GLY A 74 5.98 -4.31 4.74
C GLY A 74 6.76 -5.49 4.17
N ARG A 75 7.18 -5.38 2.90
CA ARG A 75 7.99 -6.40 2.23
C ARG A 75 9.40 -6.51 2.80
N THR A 76 10.02 -5.38 3.12
CA THR A 76 11.35 -5.34 3.74
C THR A 76 11.31 -5.98 5.12
N ALA A 77 10.28 -5.67 5.92
CA ALA A 77 10.07 -6.27 7.23
C ALA A 77 9.83 -7.79 7.14
N TYR A 78 9.04 -8.24 6.17
CA TYR A 78 8.81 -9.67 5.95
C TYR A 78 10.11 -10.42 5.60
N ARG A 79 10.89 -9.89 4.64
CA ARG A 79 12.19 -10.47 4.26
C ARG A 79 13.16 -10.54 5.44
N LYS A 80 13.22 -9.47 6.26
CA LYS A 80 14.06 -9.44 7.46
C LYS A 80 13.65 -10.50 8.49
N ARG A 81 12.36 -10.78 8.64
CA ARG A 81 11.87 -11.87 9.52
C ARG A 81 12.27 -13.24 8.98
N GLN A 82 12.09 -13.49 7.69
CA GLN A 82 12.50 -14.74 7.05
C GLN A 82 14.01 -14.99 7.20
N GLN A 83 14.83 -13.97 6.99
CA GLN A 83 16.28 -14.08 7.16
C GLN A 83 16.65 -14.46 8.60
N LYS A 84 16.02 -13.84 9.61
CA LYS A 84 16.27 -14.17 11.01
C LYS A 84 15.94 -15.62 11.35
N GLU A 85 14.86 -16.16 10.80
CA GLU A 85 14.50 -17.57 11.00
C GLU A 85 15.53 -18.50 10.32
N LEU A 86 15.98 -18.16 9.11
CA LEU A 86 17.04 -18.90 8.42
C LEU A 86 18.37 -18.87 9.20
N ASP A 87 18.79 -17.71 9.68
CA ASP A 87 20.02 -17.56 10.46
C ASP A 87 19.97 -18.40 11.75
N LYS A 88 18.80 -18.47 12.39
CA LYS A 88 18.56 -19.31 13.58
C LYS A 88 18.65 -20.79 13.24
N MET A 89 18.09 -21.23 12.11
CA MET A 89 18.20 -22.61 11.66
C MET A 89 19.65 -22.99 11.34
N ASN A 90 20.38 -22.14 10.60
CA ASN A 90 21.78 -22.38 10.27
C ASN A 90 22.68 -22.44 11.51
N ALA A 91 22.43 -21.60 12.52
CA ALA A 91 23.19 -21.63 13.77
C ALA A 91 22.96 -22.91 14.58
N LEU A 92 21.80 -23.54 14.44
CA LEU A 92 21.48 -24.83 15.08
C LEU A 92 22.05 -26.02 14.28
N ASP A 93 22.23 -25.87 12.97
CA ASP A 93 22.72 -26.93 12.08
C ASP A 93 24.27 -27.01 12.04
N ILE A 94 24.96 -25.89 12.28
CA ILE A 94 26.43 -25.83 12.36
C ILE A 94 26.96 -26.36 13.72
N ARG A 95 26.09 -26.57 14.71
CA ARG A 95 26.45 -27.07 16.05
C ARG A 95 26.19 -28.57 16.17
#